data_AF-A0A6L7GVC8-F1
#
_entry.id   AF-A0A6L7GVC8-F1
#
_cell.length_a   1.000
_cell.length_b   1.000
_cell.length_c   1.000
_cell.angle_alpha   90.00
_cell.angle_beta   90.00
_cell.angle_gamma   90.00
#
_symmetry.space_group_name_H-M   'P 1'
#
loop_
_entity.id
_entity.type
_entity.pdbx_description
1 polymer ?
#
loop_
_entity_poly.entity_id
_entity_poly.type
_entity_poly.pdbx_seq_one_letter_code
_entity_poly.pdbx_strand_id
1 'polypeptide(L)'
;MSGGQKASDYVLEPCVAMPEIKPAPDQRDWGQPVDGIVVLSEKGMWEARAKAAEVAADKLRDCLNTASQIAAANYFGRDCEEGGFLRDRLRSSIASDAGWAGAIDRQISELMELARKCAEAAETLESQDRSSAANFAEKK
;
A
#
# COMPACT_ATOMS: atom_id res chain seq x y z
N MET A 1 50.17 1.31 33.22
CA MET A 1 50.25 2.52 32.37
C MET A 1 49.49 2.19 31.09
N SER A 2 48.15 2.27 31.08
CA SER A 2 47.32 3.43 30.70
C SER A 2 47.86 4.20 29.49
N GLY A 3 47.51 3.72 28.29
CA GLY A 3 47.57 4.49 27.05
C GLY A 3 46.16 4.94 26.72
N GLY A 4 45.74 6.08 27.27
CA GLY A 4 44.45 6.69 26.97
C GLY A 4 44.46 7.26 25.55
N GLN A 5 43.71 6.64 24.64
CA GLN A 5 43.35 7.28 23.38
C GLN A 5 42.35 8.40 23.67
N LYS A 6 42.63 9.56 23.07
CA LYS A 6 42.03 10.86 23.34
C LYS A 6 40.57 10.88 22.88
N ALA A 7 39.75 11.65 23.59
CA ALA A 7 38.36 11.93 23.25
C ALA A 7 38.17 12.80 21.97
N SER A 8 39.18 12.95 21.11
CA SER A 8 39.14 13.83 19.93
C SER A 8 38.93 13.11 18.59
N ASP A 9 38.90 11.77 18.57
CA ASP A 9 38.90 11.02 17.31
C ASP A 9 37.49 10.64 16.82
N TYR A 10 36.45 11.03 17.56
CA TYR A 10 35.07 10.96 17.07
C TYR A 10 34.74 12.24 16.28
N VAL A 11 35.29 12.35 15.08
CA VAL A 11 34.68 13.21 14.06
C VAL A 11 33.34 12.56 13.74
N LEU A 12 32.26 13.07 14.33
CA LEU A 12 30.91 12.73 13.91
C LEU A 12 30.83 13.07 12.42
N GLU A 13 30.65 12.04 11.58
CA GLU A 13 30.39 12.25 10.17
C GLU A 13 29.24 13.27 10.04
N PRO A 14 29.37 14.27 9.15
CA PRO A 14 28.32 15.25 8.96
C PRO A 14 27.04 14.47 8.62
N CYS A 15 25.99 14.74 9.39
CA CYS A 15 24.66 14.16 9.20
C CYS A 15 24.39 14.07 7.70
N VAL A 16 24.28 12.83 7.18
CA VAL A 16 23.89 12.60 5.79
C VAL A 16 22.63 13.44 5.59
N ALA A 17 22.72 14.46 4.75
CA ALA A 17 21.62 15.34 4.47
C ALA A 17 20.42 14.45 4.15
N MET A 18 19.31 14.63 4.88
CA MET A 18 18.08 13.91 4.58
C MET A 18 17.85 14.07 3.08
N PRO A 19 17.67 12.96 2.32
CA PRO A 19 17.31 13.10 0.92
C PRO A 19 16.09 14.01 0.85
N GLU A 20 16.16 15.06 0.03
CA GLU A 20 15.06 15.98 -0.16
C GLU A 20 13.80 15.15 -0.42
N ILE A 21 12.87 15.16 0.53
CA ILE A 21 11.56 14.55 0.35
C ILE A 21 10.89 15.44 -0.69
N LYS A 22 10.97 15.03 -1.96
CA LYS A 22 10.20 15.67 -3.01
C LYS A 22 8.75 15.68 -2.52
N PRO A 23 8.09 16.84 -2.47
CA PRO A 23 6.69 16.89 -2.09
C PRO A 23 5.93 15.92 -2.99
N ALA A 24 4.94 15.22 -2.42
CA ALA A 24 4.04 14.41 -3.23
C ALA A 24 3.53 15.28 -4.40
N PRO A 25 3.57 14.81 -5.65
CA PRO A 25 3.12 15.60 -6.79
C PRO A 25 1.71 16.12 -6.52
N ASP A 26 1.47 17.41 -6.78
CA ASP A 26 0.15 18.04 -6.59
C ASP A 26 -0.88 17.16 -7.30
N GLN A 27 -2.01 16.85 -6.66
CA GLN A 27 -3.07 16.04 -7.27
C GLN A 27 -3.54 16.60 -8.63
N ARG A 28 -3.30 17.89 -8.88
CA ARG A 28 -3.57 18.57 -10.17
C ARG A 28 -2.56 18.25 -11.28
N ASP A 29 -1.39 17.70 -10.97
CA ASP A 29 -0.37 17.28 -11.93
C ASP A 29 -0.57 15.85 -12.43
N TRP A 30 -1.58 15.13 -11.94
CA TRP A 30 -1.91 13.74 -12.34
C TRP A 30 -2.61 13.66 -13.72
N GLY A 31 -2.35 14.64 -14.59
CA GLY A 31 -2.98 14.81 -15.90
C GLY A 31 -3.95 15.99 -15.89
N GLN A 32 -3.46 17.17 -16.28
CA GLN A 32 -4.38 18.20 -16.75
C GLN A 32 -5.09 17.70 -18.01
N PRO A 33 -6.42 17.86 -18.12
CA PRO A 33 -7.12 17.55 -19.35
C PRO A 33 -6.62 18.52 -20.43
N VAL A 34 -5.96 17.97 -21.45
CA VAL A 34 -5.69 18.70 -22.69
C VAL A 34 -7.04 18.98 -23.37
N ASP A 35 -7.33 20.26 -23.61
CA ASP A 35 -8.53 20.72 -24.29
C ASP A 35 -8.74 19.91 -25.59
N GLY A 36 -9.80 19.08 -25.61
CA GLY A 36 -10.19 18.26 -26.76
C GLY A 36 -10.13 16.74 -26.57
N ILE A 37 -9.68 16.21 -25.43
CA ILE A 37 -9.64 14.76 -25.16
C ILE A 37 -10.35 14.46 -23.83
N VAL A 38 -11.68 14.43 -23.83
CA VAL A 38 -12.44 14.32 -22.57
C VAL A 38 -12.83 12.88 -22.22
N VAL A 39 -12.74 11.90 -23.13
CA VAL A 39 -13.20 10.52 -22.84
C VAL A 39 -12.08 9.47 -22.75
N LEU A 40 -10.96 9.66 -23.44
CA LEU A 40 -9.82 8.70 -23.37
C LEU A 40 -9.13 8.67 -21.99
N SER A 41 -9.29 9.70 -21.16
CA SER A 41 -8.70 9.74 -19.81
C SER A 41 -9.43 8.83 -18.81
N GLU A 42 -10.69 8.46 -19.05
CA GLU A 42 -11.48 7.75 -18.03
C GLU A 42 -11.03 6.30 -17.89
N LYS A 43 -10.81 5.57 -19.00
CA LYS A 43 -10.36 4.17 -18.97
C LYS A 43 -9.02 4.02 -18.25
N GLY A 44 -8.01 4.79 -18.65
CA GLY A 44 -6.67 4.72 -18.05
C GLY A 44 -6.68 5.08 -16.57
N MET A 45 -7.56 5.99 -16.13
CA MET A 45 -7.73 6.33 -14.73
C MET A 45 -8.37 5.20 -13.92
N TRP A 46 -9.35 4.49 -14.49
CA TRP A 46 -9.94 3.30 -13.86
C TRP A 46 -8.94 2.14 -13.77
N GLU A 47 -8.16 1.89 -14.81
CA GLU A 47 -7.08 0.88 -14.78
C GLU A 47 -6.00 1.24 -13.75
N ALA A 48 -5.58 2.52 -13.67
CA ALA A 48 -4.62 2.97 -12.68
C ALA A 48 -5.15 2.80 -11.25
N ARG A 49 -6.43 3.08 -11.00
CA ARG A 49 -7.08 2.85 -9.70
C ARG A 49 -7.15 1.36 -9.37
N ALA A 50 -7.48 0.51 -10.33
CA ALA A 50 -7.49 -0.93 -10.15
C ALA A 50 -6.09 -1.42 -9.72
N LYS A 51 -5.05 -1.00 -10.45
CA LYS A 51 -3.67 -1.34 -10.13
C LYS A 51 -3.24 -0.84 -8.76
N ALA A 52 -3.60 0.39 -8.39
CA ALA A 52 -3.29 0.94 -7.08
C ALA A 52 -3.93 0.12 -5.95
N ALA A 53 -5.18 -0.32 -6.13
CA ALA A 53 -5.88 -1.16 -5.16
C ALA A 53 -5.24 -2.54 -5.03
N GLU A 54 -4.83 -3.17 -6.13
CA GLU A 54 -4.06 -4.43 -6.11
C GLU A 54 -2.75 -4.28 -5.33
N VAL A 55 -1.96 -3.23 -5.65
CA VAL A 55 -0.68 -2.98 -4.98
C VAL A 55 -0.86 -2.72 -3.48
N ALA A 56 -1.94 -2.02 -3.10
CA ALA A 56 -2.27 -1.81 -1.69
C ALA A 56 -2.62 -3.14 -0.99
N ALA A 57 -3.42 -4.01 -1.63
CA ALA A 57 -3.77 -5.32 -1.12
C ALA A 57 -2.53 -6.21 -0.92
N ASP A 58 -1.60 -6.22 -1.88
CA ASP A 58 -0.35 -6.97 -1.77
C ASP A 58 0.52 -6.47 -0.62
N LYS A 59 0.68 -5.15 -0.47
CA LYS A 59 1.43 -4.56 0.65
C LYS A 59 0.82 -4.92 2.00
N LEU A 60 -0.51 -4.93 2.12
CA LEU A 60 -1.18 -5.36 3.34
C LEU A 60 -0.93 -6.84 3.65
N ARG A 61 -0.90 -7.69 2.63
CA ARG A 61 -0.58 -9.11 2.77
C ARG A 61 0.86 -9.32 3.25
N ASP A 62 1.81 -8.56 2.71
CA ASP A 62 3.21 -8.57 3.16
C ASP A 62 3.36 -8.10 4.62
N CYS A 63 2.65 -7.05 4.99
CA CYS A 63 2.61 -6.56 6.38
C CYS A 63 2.07 -7.63 7.33
N LEU A 64 0.98 -8.32 6.96
CA LEU A 64 0.38 -9.38 7.76
C LEU A 64 1.33 -10.57 7.95
N ASN A 65 1.99 -10.99 6.87
CA ASN A 65 3.00 -12.06 6.90
C ASN A 65 4.17 -11.68 7.82
N THR A 66 4.67 -10.46 7.70
CA THR A 66 5.78 -9.94 8.51
C THR A 66 5.39 -9.88 9.99
N ALA A 67 4.21 -9.33 10.31
CA ALA A 67 3.71 -9.26 11.68
C ALA A 67 3.54 -10.66 12.29
N SER A 68 3.04 -11.62 11.52
CA SER A 68 2.88 -13.01 11.95
C SER A 68 4.22 -13.68 12.25
N GLN A 69 5.24 -13.45 11.42
CA GLN A 69 6.60 -13.95 11.66
C GLN A 69 7.22 -13.35 12.91
N ILE A 70 7.10 -12.03 13.10
CA ILE A 70 7.58 -11.34 14.31
C ILE A 70 6.88 -11.90 15.55
N ALA A 71 5.56 -12.07 15.52
CA ALA A 71 4.79 -12.62 16.64
C ALA A 71 5.12 -14.10 16.91
N ALA A 72 5.54 -14.86 15.90
CA ALA A 72 5.97 -16.24 16.06
C ALA A 72 7.38 -16.38 16.65
N ALA A 73 8.32 -15.55 16.20
CA ALA A 73 9.72 -15.58 16.61
C ALA A 73 9.95 -14.90 17.98
N ASN A 74 9.09 -13.96 18.37
CA ASN A 74 9.29 -13.22 19.60
C ASN A 74 8.85 -14.02 20.84
N TYR A 75 9.79 -14.13 21.78
CA TYR A 75 9.65 -14.92 23.00
C TYR A 75 8.78 -14.23 24.06
N PHE A 76 8.70 -12.89 24.02
CA PHE A 76 7.92 -12.05 24.94
C PHE A 76 8.07 -12.39 26.44
N GLY A 77 9.23 -12.90 26.84
CA GLY A 77 9.50 -13.25 28.24
C GLY A 77 8.69 -14.44 28.75
N ARG A 78 8.32 -15.41 27.90
CA ARG A 78 7.50 -16.60 28.23
C ARG A 78 7.91 -17.35 29.52
N ASP A 79 9.16 -17.24 29.94
CA ASP A 79 9.67 -17.90 31.16
C ASP A 79 9.28 -17.21 32.47
N CYS A 80 8.67 -16.02 32.43
CA CYS A 80 7.99 -15.44 33.58
C CYS A 80 6.47 -15.44 33.38
N GLU A 81 5.72 -15.49 34.48
CA GLU A 81 4.25 -15.55 34.46
C GLU A 81 3.66 -14.32 33.74
N GLU A 82 4.22 -13.14 33.99
CA GLU A 82 3.82 -11.89 33.33
C GLU A 82 4.09 -11.91 31.83
N GLY A 83 5.20 -12.51 31.42
CA GLY A 83 5.58 -12.63 30.00
C GLY A 83 4.73 -13.65 29.25
N GLY A 84 4.34 -14.75 29.91
CA GLY A 84 3.35 -15.69 29.39
C GLY A 84 2.01 -15.00 29.09
N PHE A 85 1.48 -14.24 30.06
CA PHE A 85 0.24 -13.49 29.89
C PHE A 85 0.34 -12.43 28.78
N LEU A 86 1.44 -11.66 28.75
CA LEU A 86 1.68 -10.65 27.72
C LEU A 86 1.73 -11.27 26.32
N ARG A 87 2.47 -12.39 26.18
CA ARG A 87 2.60 -13.12 24.93
C ARG A 87 1.25 -13.60 24.40
N ASP A 88 0.45 -14.21 25.25
CA ASP A 88 -0.85 -14.76 24.83
C ASP A 88 -1.82 -13.64 24.43
N ARG A 89 -1.81 -12.52 25.17
CA ARG A 89 -2.62 -11.34 24.84
C ARG A 89 -2.19 -10.70 23.52
N LEU A 90 -0.89 -10.56 23.28
CA LEU A 90 -0.36 -10.02 22.01
C LEU A 90 -0.67 -10.94 20.84
N ARG A 91 -0.47 -12.26 20.99
CA ARG A 91 -0.81 -13.23 19.94
C ARG A 91 -2.31 -13.22 19.65
N SER A 92 -3.15 -13.14 20.68
CA SER A 92 -4.60 -13.02 20.50
C SER A 92 -4.97 -11.74 19.76
N SER A 93 -4.36 -10.60 20.10
CA SER A 93 -4.64 -9.32 19.42
C SER A 93 -4.17 -9.28 17.96
N ILE A 94 -3.05 -9.91 17.64
CA ILE A 94 -2.45 -9.89 16.31
C ILE A 94 -3.06 -10.97 15.41
N ALA A 95 -3.08 -12.22 15.88
CA ALA A 95 -3.36 -13.39 15.06
C ALA A 95 -4.81 -13.87 15.09
N SER A 96 -5.70 -13.27 15.89
CA SER A 96 -7.12 -13.64 15.87
C SER A 96 -7.86 -12.99 14.70
N ASP A 97 -8.92 -13.67 14.25
CA ASP A 97 -9.84 -13.16 13.22
C ASP A 97 -10.58 -11.90 13.66
N ALA A 98 -10.84 -11.76 14.97
CA ALA A 98 -11.39 -10.54 15.55
C ALA A 98 -10.31 -9.44 15.77
N GLY A 99 -9.04 -9.80 15.64
CA GLY A 99 -7.88 -8.95 15.84
C GLY A 99 -7.39 -8.32 14.54
N TRP A 100 -6.11 -7.93 14.54
CA TRP A 100 -5.51 -7.24 13.40
C TRP A 100 -5.52 -8.08 12.12
N ALA A 101 -5.23 -9.38 12.23
CA ALA A 101 -5.20 -10.28 11.08
C ALA A 101 -6.53 -10.27 10.31
N GLY A 102 -7.65 -10.50 10.97
CA GLY A 102 -8.95 -10.50 10.27
C GLY A 102 -9.46 -9.11 9.88
N ALA A 103 -9.00 -8.03 10.52
CA ALA A 103 -9.28 -6.67 10.04
C ALA A 103 -8.51 -6.37 8.74
N ILE A 104 -7.24 -6.74 8.67
CA ILE A 104 -6.40 -6.55 7.49
C ILE A 104 -6.88 -7.45 6.33
N ASP A 105 -7.25 -8.69 6.61
CA ASP A 105 -7.77 -9.62 5.59
C ASP A 105 -9.08 -9.13 4.94
N ARG A 106 -9.96 -8.51 5.74
CA ARG A 106 -11.15 -7.82 5.22
C ARG A 106 -10.79 -6.65 4.31
N GLN A 107 -9.83 -5.81 4.72
CA GLN A 107 -9.38 -4.69 3.88
C GLN A 107 -8.74 -5.16 2.57
N ILE A 108 -7.96 -6.24 2.61
CA ILE A 108 -7.41 -6.88 1.40
C ILE A 108 -8.54 -7.30 0.47
N SER A 109 -9.57 -7.97 1.01
CA SER A 109 -10.73 -8.41 0.22
C SER A 109 -11.49 -7.24 -0.40
N GLU A 110 -11.71 -6.16 0.37
CA GLU A 110 -12.36 -4.93 -0.10
C GLU A 110 -11.54 -4.24 -1.21
N LEU A 111 -10.22 -4.19 -1.08
CA LEU A 111 -9.33 -3.62 -2.10
C LEU A 111 -9.31 -4.45 -3.38
N MET A 112 -9.30 -5.79 -3.28
CA MET A 112 -9.38 -6.66 -4.45
C MET A 112 -10.72 -6.51 -5.17
N GLU A 113 -11.82 -6.40 -4.42
CA GLU A 113 -13.14 -6.15 -4.98
C GLU A 113 -13.23 -4.76 -5.65
N LEU A 114 -12.60 -3.74 -5.06
CA LEU A 114 -12.46 -2.42 -5.67
C LEU A 114 -11.67 -2.50 -6.98
N ALA A 115 -10.55 -3.24 -6.99
CA ALA A 115 -9.74 -3.42 -8.20
C ALA A 115 -10.55 -4.04 -9.33
N ARG A 116 -11.30 -5.11 -9.04
CA ARG A 116 -12.20 -5.78 -10.00
C ARG A 116 -13.23 -4.80 -10.57
N LYS A 117 -13.92 -4.05 -9.71
CA LYS A 117 -14.94 -3.07 -10.14
C LYS A 117 -14.35 -1.97 -11.02
N CYS A 118 -13.14 -1.50 -10.71
CA CYS A 118 -12.47 -0.50 -11.52
C CYS A 118 -12.08 -1.06 -12.90
N ALA A 119 -11.59 -2.30 -12.98
CA ALA A 119 -11.31 -2.96 -14.26
C ALA A 119 -12.58 -3.13 -15.11
N GLU A 120 -13.68 -3.59 -14.50
CA GLU A 120 -14.99 -3.74 -15.18
C GLU A 120 -15.54 -2.40 -15.68
N ALA A 121 -15.37 -1.33 -14.91
CA ALA A 121 -15.76 0.02 -15.35
C ALA A 121 -14.94 0.46 -16.57
N ALA A 122 -13.63 0.19 -16.58
CA ALA A 122 -12.74 0.51 -17.70
C ALA A 122 -13.16 -0.23 -18.99
N GLU A 123 -13.46 -1.53 -18.90
CA GLU A 123 -13.94 -2.33 -20.02
C GLU A 123 -15.31 -1.87 -20.53
N THR A 124 -16.23 -1.58 -19.61
CA THR A 124 -17.58 -1.11 -19.95
C THR A 124 -17.51 0.19 -20.72
N LEU A 125 -16.72 1.16 -20.25
CA LEU A 125 -16.52 2.45 -20.92
C LEU A 125 -15.95 2.27 -22.32
N GLU A 126 -14.91 1.44 -22.48
CA GLU A 126 -14.34 1.16 -23.80
C GLU A 126 -15.36 0.55 -24.77
N SER A 127 -16.16 -0.40 -24.28
CA SER A 127 -17.18 -1.06 -25.10
C SER A 127 -18.26 -0.09 -25.57
N GLN A 128 -18.68 0.82 -24.69
CA GLN A 128 -19.70 1.84 -24.98
C GLN A 128 -19.18 2.91 -25.93
N ASP A 129 -17.93 3.34 -25.76
CA ASP A 129 -17.28 4.28 -26.68
C ASP A 129 -17.18 3.69 -28.09
N ARG A 130 -16.74 2.43 -28.20
CA ARG A 130 -16.61 1.74 -29.49
C ARG A 130 -17.97 1.56 -30.18
N SER A 131 -18.99 1.18 -29.42
CA SER A 131 -20.37 1.01 -29.93
C SER A 131 -20.94 2.35 -30.41
N SER A 132 -20.78 3.41 -29.60
CA SER A 132 -21.22 4.76 -29.96
C SER A 132 -20.54 5.25 -31.24
N ALA A 133 -19.22 5.08 -31.35
CA ALA A 133 -18.46 5.49 -32.53
C ALA A 133 -18.91 4.76 -33.81
N ALA A 134 -19.17 3.45 -33.73
CA ALA A 134 -19.69 2.67 -34.87
C ALA A 134 -21.07 3.17 -35.35
N ASN A 135 -21.98 3.45 -34.41
CA ASN A 135 -23.32 3.96 -34.71
C ASN A 135 -23.31 5.35 -35.37
N PHE A 136 -22.31 6.18 -35.10
CA PHE A 136 -22.14 7.47 -35.79
C PHE A 136 -21.55 7.30 -37.19
N ALA A 137 -20.66 6.33 -37.39
CA ALA A 137 -20.04 6.07 -38.69
C ALA A 137 -21.04 5.53 -39.72
N GLU A 138 -22.01 4.71 -39.33
CA GLU A 138 -23.04 4.15 -40.22
C GLU A 138 -24.11 5.15 -40.66
N LYS A 139 -24.21 6.31 -40.01
CA LYS A 139 -25.19 7.37 -40.34
C LYS A 139 -24.68 8.43 -41.33
N LYS A 140 -23.48 8.27 -41.87
CA LYS A 140 -22.91 9.11 -42.94
C LYS A 140 -22.90 8.37 -44.27
#